data_AF-A0A561SYH1-F1
#
_entry.id   AF-A0A561SYH1-F1
#
_cell.length_a   1.000
_cell.length_b   1.000
_cell.length_c   1.000
_cell.angle_alpha   90.00
_cell.angle_beta   90.00
_cell.angle_gamma   90.00
#
_symmetry.space_group_name_H-M   'P 1'
#
loop_
_entity.id
_entity.type
_entity.pdbx_description
1 polymer ?
#
loop_
_entity_poly.entity_id
_entity_poly.type
_entity_poly.pdbx_seq_one_letter_code
_entity_poly.pdbx_strand_id
1 'polypeptide(L)' 'MVACHGWDITGARNAGLRTAFLERPGEKGPDRAADRPADTPSDLAVSSVDELATALGC' A
#
# COMPACT_ATOMS: atom_id res chain seq x y z
N MET A 1 7.64 5.69 -1.43
CA MET A 1 7.48 4.63 -0.42
C MET A 1 6.42 3.65 -0.88
N VAL A 2 6.67 2.35 -0.77
CA VAL A 2 5.67 1.29 -1.05
C VAL A 2 5.46 0.54 0.25
N ALA A 3 4.23 0.45 0.75
CA ALA A 3 3.94 -0.22 2.01
C ALA A 3 2.57 -0.92 1.99
N CYS A 4 2.40 -1.87 2.90
CA CYS A 4 1.15 -2.62 3.07
C CYS A 4 0.36 -2.15 4.30
N HIS A 5 0.90 -1.19 5.05
CA HIS A 5 0.33 -0.70 6.31
C HIS A 5 0.09 0.80 6.28
N GLY A 6 -1.06 1.22 6.79
CA GLY A 6 -1.49 2.63 6.76
C GLY A 6 -0.59 3.57 7.57
N TRP A 7 0.04 3.07 8.64
CA TRP A 7 0.97 3.87 9.45
C TRP A 7 2.26 4.19 8.71
N ASP A 8 2.80 3.25 7.92
CA ASP A 8 3.95 3.50 7.03
C ASP A 8 3.62 4.52 5.95
N ILE A 9 2.44 4.36 5.32
CA ILE A 9 1.95 5.30 4.30
C ILE A 9 1.79 6.69 4.91
N THR A 10 1.13 6.81 6.06
CA THR A 10 0.89 8.09 6.74
C THR A 10 2.21 8.77 7.12
N GLY A 11 3.16 8.00 7.68
CA GLY A 11 4.49 8.52 8.01
C GLY A 11 5.23 9.03 6.78
N ALA A 12 5.24 8.26 5.69
CA ALA A 12 5.88 8.66 4.44
C ALA A 12 5.25 9.91 3.81
N ARG A 13 3.91 10.02 3.83
CA ARG A 13 3.20 11.22 3.35
C ARG A 13 3.55 12.45 4.19
N ASN A 14 3.58 12.32 5.51
CA ASN A 14 3.99 13.41 6.41
C ASN A 14 5.44 13.86 6.18
N ALA A 15 6.30 12.96 5.70
CA ALA A 15 7.67 13.25 5.30
C ALA A 15 7.80 13.83 3.86
N GLY A 16 6.68 14.01 3.13
CA GLY A 16 6.68 14.56 1.78
C GLY A 16 7.01 13.55 0.67
N LEU A 17 6.95 12.25 0.94
CA LEU A 17 7.20 11.20 -0.06
C LEU A 17 5.93 10.86 -0.84
N ARG A 18 6.10 10.48 -2.11
CA ARG A 18 5.05 9.76 -2.87
C ARG A 18 4.89 8.35 -2.30
N THR A 19 3.66 7.84 -2.32
CA THR A 19 3.26 6.61 -1.63
C THR A 19 2.43 5.67 -2.52
N ALA A 20 2.70 4.37 -2.43
CA ALA A 20 1.89 3.33 -3.03
C ALA A 20 1.51 2.30 -1.97
N PHE A 21 0.21 2.01 -1.83
CA PHE A 21 -0.30 0.94 -0.99
C PHE A 21 -0.29 -0.38 -1.78
N LEU A 22 0.31 -1.43 -1.23
CA LEU A 22 0.33 -2.77 -1.80
C LEU A 22 -0.57 -3.69 -0.99
N GLU A 23 -1.63 -4.21 -1.60
CA GLU A 23 -2.54 -5.12 -0.91
C GLU A 23 -1.85 -6.42 -0.48
N ARG A 24 -2.02 -6.78 0.79
CA ARG A 24 -1.62 -8.07 1.35
C ARG A 24 -2.77 -8.66 2.18
N PRO A 25 -3.89 -9.06 1.55
CA PRO A 25 -5.10 -9.46 2.27
C PRO A 25 -4.89 -10.66 3.21
N GLY A 26 -3.92 -11.52 2.92
CA GLY A 26 -3.58 -12.69 3.74
C GLY A 26 -2.46 -12.47 4.77
N GLU A 27 -1.91 -11.27 4.92
CA GLU A 27 -0.72 -11.04 5.76
C GLU A 27 -0.96 -11.41 7.24
N LYS A 28 -2.18 -11.22 7.72
CA LYS A 28 -2.53 -11.46 9.13
C LYS A 28 -3.15 -12.84 9.37
N GLY A 29 -3.13 -13.72 8.36
CA GLY A 29 -3.79 -15.02 8.42
C GLY A 29 -5.32 -14.90 8.29
N PRO A 30 -6.05 -16.03 8.41
CA PRO A 30 -7.50 -16.07 8.16
C PRO A 30 -8.33 -15.35 9.22
N ASP A 31 -7.80 -15.17 10.43
CA ASP A 31 -8.57 -14.70 11.59
C ASP A 31 -8.53 -13.18 11.80
N ARG A 32 -7.79 -12.46 10.96
CA ARG A 32 -7.58 -11.02 11.12
C ARG A 32 -7.54 -10.31 9.78
N ALA A 33 -8.31 -9.22 9.67
CA ALA A 33 -8.26 -8.37 8.50
C ALA A 33 -6.93 -7.62 8.42
N ALA A 34 -6.32 -7.62 7.24
CA ALA A 34 -5.25 -6.70 6.89
C ALA A 34 -5.82 -5.32 6.52
N ASP A 35 -4.95 -4.32 6.49
CA ASP A 35 -5.27 -2.98 6.02
C ASP A 35 -5.82 -3.06 4.58
N ARG A 36 -6.76 -2.17 4.25
CA ARG A 36 -7.42 -2.11 2.94
C ARG A 36 -7.13 -0.77 2.26
N PRO A 37 -7.17 -0.73 0.91
CA PRO A 37 -6.95 0.51 0.17
C PRO A 37 -7.91 1.64 0.57
N ALA A 38 -9.17 1.29 0.90
CA ALA A 38 -10.18 2.25 1.32
C ALA A 38 -9.80 2.99 2.62
N ASP A 39 -9.04 2.33 3.49
CA ASP A 39 -8.64 2.86 4.79
C ASP A 39 -7.21 3.45 4.75
N THR A 40 -6.52 3.34 3.61
CA THR A 40 -5.11 3.72 3.46
C THR A 40 -4.93 4.70 2.29
N PRO A 41 -5.11 6.01 2.51
CA PRO A 41 -4.94 7.02 1.47
C PRO A 41 -3.49 7.09 0.96
N SER A 42 -3.27 6.72 -0.30
CA SER A 42 -1.97 6.73 -1.01
C SER A 42 -2.13 7.25 -2.43
N ASP A 43 -1.02 7.55 -3.12
CA ASP A 43 -1.08 8.03 -4.51
C ASP A 43 -1.44 6.92 -5.49
N LEU A 44 -1.01 5.69 -5.19
CA LEU A 44 -1.39 4.47 -5.89
C LEU A 44 -1.86 3.43 -4.88
N ALA A 45 -2.81 2.58 -5.27
CA ALA A 45 -3.16 1.37 -4.55
C ALA A 45 -3.19 0.23 -5.56
N VAL A 46 -2.45 -0.84 -5.27
CA VAL A 46 -2.20 -1.95 -6.20
C VAL A 46 -2.25 -3.28 -5.47
N SER A 47 -2.55 -4.34 -6.20
CA SER A 47 -2.66 -5.71 -5.68
C SER A 47 -1.38 -6.52 -5.83
N SER A 48 -0.42 -6.06 -6.63
CA SER A 48 0.83 -6.77 -6.90
C SER A 48 1.99 -5.81 -7.22
N VAL A 49 3.21 -6.34 -7.15
CA VAL A 49 4.41 -5.60 -7.57
C VAL A 49 4.49 -5.42 -9.09
N ASP A 50 3.92 -6.34 -9.86
CA ASP A 50 3.84 -6.22 -11.33
C ASP A 50 2.87 -5.12 -11.76
N GLU A 51 1.73 -5.01 -11.07
CA GLU A 51 0.78 -3.91 -11.26
C GLU A 51 1.42 -2.56 -10.88
N LEU A 52 2.22 -2.52 -9.80
CA LEU A 52 2.98 -1.33 -9.45
C LEU A 52 3.97 -0.94 -10.55
N ALA A 53 4.72 -1.91 -11.07
CA ALA A 53 5.70 -1.69 -12.13
C ALA A 53 5.02 -1.14 -13.40
N THR A 54 3.88 -1.72 -13.77
CA THR A 54 3.02 -1.24 -14.87
C THR A 54 2.57 0.21 -14.64
N ALA A 55 2.11 0.54 -13.42
CA ALA A 55 1.68 1.89 -13.08
C ALA A 55 2.83 2.92 -13.08
N LEU A 56 4.06 2.47 -12.83
CA LEU A 56 5.27 3.31 -12.87
C LEU A 56 5.94 3.36 -14.25
N GLY A 57 5.54 2.50 -15.18
CA GLY A 57 6.14 2.40 -16.51
C GLY A 57 7.54 1.82 -16.51
N CYS A 58 7.85 0.89 -15.60
CA CYS A 58 9.15 0.21 -15.49
C CYS A 58 9.01 -1.32 -15.56
#